data_AF-A0A5C8MN40-F1
#
_entry.id   AF-A0A5C8MN40-F1
#
_cell.length_a   1.000
_cell.length_b   1.000
_cell.length_c   1.000
_cell.angle_alpha   90.00
_cell.angle_beta   90.00
_cell.angle_gamma   90.00
#
_symmetry.space_group_name_H-M   'P 1'
#
loop_
_entity.id
_entity.type
_entity.pdbx_description
1 polymer ?
#
loop_
_entity_poly.entity_id
_entity_poly.type
_entity_poly.pdbx_seq_one_letter_code
_entity_poly.pdbx_strand_id
1 'polypeptide(L)' 'MRKWRVGTVSMGASLILLGIVLFISQWEGMGAADIFASWWPFLLVLLGVEILVYLYFSKQENTLIKYDFLSII' A
#
# COMPACT_ATOMS: atom_id res chain seq x y z
N MET A 1 17.27 7.22 17.22
CA MET A 1 16.61 8.35 16.53
C MET A 1 15.63 7.80 15.51
N ARG A 2 14.32 7.86 15.80
CA ARG A 2 13.26 7.20 15.02
C ARG A 2 12.83 8.11 13.86
N LYS A 3 13.51 8.01 12.72
CA LYS A 3 13.17 8.75 11.48
C LYS A 3 11.97 8.09 10.82
N TRP A 4 10.76 8.50 11.22
CA TRP A 4 9.56 8.27 10.41
C TRP A 4 9.73 9.02 9.08
N ARG A 5 10.17 8.31 8.04
CA ARG A 5 10.16 8.85 6.67
C ARG A 5 8.74 8.73 6.16
N VAL A 6 7.95 9.80 6.33
CA VAL A 6 6.61 9.99 5.76
C VAL A 6 6.53 9.66 4.26
N GLY A 7 7.67 9.74 3.55
CA GLY A 7 7.79 9.30 2.16
C GLY A 7 7.42 7.83 1.90
N THR A 8 7.52 6.93 2.89
CA THR A 8 7.20 5.50 2.69
C THR A 8 5.69 5.26 2.57
N VAL A 9 4.88 6.00 3.34
CA VAL A 9 3.41 5.97 3.23
C VAL A 9 2.98 6.52 1.89
N SER A 10 3.48 7.72 1.53
CA SER A 10 3.15 8.35 0.26
C SER A 10 3.56 7.48 -0.93
N MET A 11 4.70 6.77 -0.85
CA MET A 11 5.14 5.86 -1.90
C MET A 11 4.21 4.65 -2.05
N GLY A 12 3.81 4.00 -0.95
CA GLY A 12 2.85 2.89 -0.98
C GLY A 12 1.47 3.31 -1.50
N ALA A 13 0.96 4.45 -1.04
CA ALA A 13 -0.31 5.02 -1.51
C ALA A 13 -0.28 5.35 -3.01
N SER A 14 0.81 5.95 -3.51
CA SER A 14 0.99 6.23 -4.93
C SER A 14 1.04 4.95 -5.77
N LEU A 15 1.72 3.90 -5.32
CA LEU A 15 1.77 2.61 -6.02
C LEU A 15 0.39 1.96 -6.16
N ILE A 16 -0.41 2.00 -5.10
CA ILE A 16 -1.79 1.49 -5.12
C ILE A 16 -2.65 2.30 -6.09
N LEU A 17 -2.61 3.63 -5.99
CA LEU A 17 -3.36 4.52 -6.86
C LEU A 17 -3.01 4.31 -8.34
N LEU A 18 -1.71 4.23 -8.64
CA LEU A 18 -1.22 4.06 -10.01
C LEU A 18 -1.61 2.69 -10.56
N GLY A 19 -1.52 1.63 -9.75
CA GLY A 19 -2.00 0.30 -10.13
C GLY A 19 -3.50 0.25 -10.43
N ILE A 20 -4.33 0.92 -9.62
CA ILE A 20 -5.79 1.01 -9.85
C ILE A 20 -6.10 1.80 -11.13
N VAL A 21 -5.46 2.94 -11.33
CA VAL A 21 -5.66 3.78 -12.54
C VAL A 21 -5.28 3.00 -13.79
N LEU A 22 -4.14 2.30 -13.79
CA LEU A 22 -3.75 1.45 -14.90
C LEU A 22 -4.78 0.35 -15.12
N PHE A 23 -5.22 -0.34 -14.07
CA PHE A 23 -6.23 -1.40 -14.19
C PHE A 23 -7.54 -0.92 -14.82
N ILE A 24 -8.02 0.29 -14.47
CA ILE A 24 -9.20 0.91 -15.09
C ILE A 24 -8.92 1.31 -16.54
N SER A 25 -7.73 1.85 -16.82
CA SER A 25 -7.32 2.20 -18.19
C SER A 25 -7.25 0.98 -19.11
N GLN A 26 -7.05 -0.22 -18.54
CA GLN A 26 -7.06 -1.44 -19.32
C GLN A 26 -8.47 -1.85 -19.81
N TRP A 27 -9.53 -1.23 -19.29
CA TRP A 27 -10.90 -1.58 -19.65
C TRP A 27 -11.36 -1.00 -20.99
N GLU A 28 -10.77 0.12 -21.42
CA GLU A 28 -11.09 0.83 -22.67
C GLU A 28 -10.40 0.16 -23.88
N GLY A 29 -10.86 -1.04 -24.26
CA GLY A 29 -10.56 -1.62 -25.57
C GLY A 29 -9.69 -2.88 -25.63
N MET A 30 -9.58 -3.65 -24.55
CA MET A 30 -8.65 -4.79 -24.50
C MET A 30 -9.21 -6.11 -25.03
N GLY A 31 -8.48 -6.69 -25.98
CA GLY A 31 -8.66 -8.09 -26.38
C GLY A 31 -8.08 -9.02 -25.31
N ALA A 32 -8.44 -10.31 -25.37
CA ALA A 32 -7.99 -11.31 -24.39
C ALA A 32 -6.46 -11.41 -24.24
N ALA A 33 -5.69 -11.05 -25.28
CA ALA A 33 -4.23 -11.01 -25.23
C ALA A 33 -3.69 -9.85 -24.37
N ASP A 34 -4.37 -8.70 -24.37
CA ASP A 34 -3.97 -7.53 -23.58
C ASP A 34 -4.20 -7.75 -22.08
N ILE A 35 -5.18 -8.58 -21.71
CA ILE A 35 -5.45 -8.94 -20.31
C ILE A 35 -4.27 -9.71 -19.70
N PHE A 36 -3.72 -10.70 -20.42
CA PHE A 36 -2.50 -11.40 -20.00
C PHE A 36 -1.31 -10.45 -19.95
N ALA A 37 -1.22 -9.57 -20.94
CA ALA A 37 -0.24 -8.51 -20.98
C ALA A 37 -0.58 -7.35 -20.06
N SER A 38 -1.55 -7.42 -19.13
CA SER A 38 -1.79 -6.35 -18.15
C SER A 38 -2.09 -6.84 -16.76
N TRP A 39 -1.35 -7.89 -16.40
CA TRP A 39 -1.19 -8.41 -15.05
C TRP A 39 -0.38 -7.49 -14.11
N TRP A 40 0.50 -6.65 -14.64
CA TRP A 40 1.45 -5.80 -13.89
C TRP A 40 0.81 -4.75 -12.97
N PRO A 41 -0.32 -4.11 -13.32
CA PRO A 41 -1.09 -3.27 -12.41
C PRO A 41 -1.45 -3.99 -11.10
N PHE A 42 -1.73 -5.30 -11.16
CA PHE A 42 -2.05 -6.10 -9.98
C PHE A 42 -0.82 -6.27 -9.06
N LEU A 43 0.36 -6.52 -9.64
CA LEU A 43 1.62 -6.57 -8.88
C LEU A 43 1.95 -5.23 -8.22
N LEU A 44 1.68 -4.10 -8.88
CA LEU A 44 1.88 -2.77 -8.32
C LEU A 44 0.98 -2.52 -7.10
N VAL A 45 -0.30 -2.90 -7.19
CA VAL A 45 -1.23 -2.79 -6.06
C VAL A 45 -0.78 -3.69 -4.91
N LEU A 46 -0.40 -4.94 -5.18
CA LEU A 46 0.06 -5.87 -4.15
C LEU A 46 1.30 -5.36 -3.42
N LEU A 47 2.30 -4.84 -4.15
CA LEU A 47 3.49 -4.21 -3.58
C LEU A 47 3.15 -2.98 -2.73
N GLY A 48 2.26 -2.13 -3.22
CA GLY A 48 1.82 -0.96 -2.47
C GLY A 48 1.11 -1.36 -1.17
N VAL A 49 0.28 -2.41 -1.21
CA VAL A 49 -0.38 -2.99 -0.04
C VAL A 49 0.64 -3.61 0.92
N GLU A 50 1.62 -4.37 0.44
CA GLU A 50 2.71 -4.91 1.28
C GLU A 50 3.46 -3.79 2.01
N ILE A 51 3.76 -2.68 1.33
CA ILE A 51 4.42 -1.52 1.95
C ILE A 51 3.53 -0.92 3.05
N LEU A 52 2.23 -0.76 2.80
CA LEU A 52 1.29 -0.24 3.81
C LEU A 52 1.11 -1.20 4.99
N VAL A 53 1.02 -2.50 4.74
CA VAL A 53 0.90 -3.55 5.75
C VAL A 53 2.17 -3.60 6.57
N TYR A 54 3.34 -3.65 5.95
CA TYR A 54 4.63 -3.62 6.64
C TYR A 54 4.78 -2.38 7.50
N LEU A 55 4.36 -1.22 7.01
CA LEU A 55 4.38 0.01 7.79
C LEU A 55 3.39 -0.04 8.96
N TYR A 56 2.19 -0.59 8.78
CA TYR A 56 1.18 -0.74 9.83
C TYR A 56 1.61 -1.77 10.90
N PHE A 57 2.21 -2.88 10.50
CA PHE A 57 2.73 -3.93 11.38
C PHE A 57 4.01 -3.49 12.09
N SER A 58 4.91 -2.79 11.39
CA SER A 58 6.13 -2.20 11.97
C SER A 58 5.80 -1.05 12.93
N LYS A 59 4.66 -0.37 12.73
CA LYS A 59 4.08 0.55 13.73
C LYS A 59 3.73 -0.20 15.02
N GLN A 60 3.16 -1.40 14.90
CA GLN A 60 2.76 -2.26 16.01
C GLN A 60 3.94 -2.80 16.83
N GLU A 61 5.04 -3.22 16.19
CA GLU A 61 6.24 -3.71 16.91
C GLU A 61 6.92 -2.67 17.81
N ASN A 62 6.72 -1.37 17.54
CA ASN A 62 7.31 -0.30 18.35
C ASN A 62 6.28 0.46 19.20
N THR A 63 5.06 -0.06 19.38
CA THR A 63 4.02 0.50 20.25
C THR A 63 3.20 -0.56 20.99
N LEU A 64 3.76 -1.74 21.24
CA LEU A 64 3.20 -2.72 22.19
C LEU A 64 3.79 -2.59 23.60
N ILE A 65 4.34 -1.42 23.92
CA ILE A 65 4.44 -0.96 25.31
C ILE A 65 3.70 0.38 25.39
N LYS A 66 2.56 0.35 26.10
CA LYS A 66 1.87 1.48 26.72
C LYS A 66 1.31 2.57 25.81
N TYR A 67 0.04 2.40 25.52
CA TYR A 67 -0.96 3.45 25.71
C TYR A 67 -2.21 2.72 26.21
N ASP A 68 -2.34 2.30 27.47
CA ASP A 68 -2.41 3.12 28.69
C ASP A 68 -3.25 4.42 28.56
N PHE A 69 -4.16 4.46 27.58
CA PHE A 69 -5.38 5.30 27.68
C PHE A 69 -6.43 4.67 28.60
N LEU A 70 -6.03 3.66 29.39
CA LEU A 70 -6.68 3.22 30.62
C LEU A 70 -6.31 4.10 31.84
N SER A 71 -5.55 5.18 31.66
CA SER A 71 -5.52 6.30 32.61
C SER A 71 -6.47 7.41 32.16
N ILE A 72 -7.75 7.06 32.11
CA ILE A 72 -8.84 8.02 32.28
C ILE A 72 -9.30 7.87 33.74
N ILE A 73 -8.51 8.42 34.67
CA ILE A 73 -8.84 8.75 36.07
C ILE A 73 -7.67 9.55 36.65
#